data_AF-A0A7X8GZT0-F1
#
_entry.id   AF-A0A7X8GZT0-F1
#
_cell.length_a   1.000
_cell.length_b   1.000
_cell.length_c   1.000
_cell.angle_alpha   90.00
_cell.angle_beta   90.00
_cell.angle_gamma   90.00
#
_symmetry.space_group_name_H-M   'P 1'
#
loop_
_entity.id
_entity.type
_entity.pdbx_description
1 polymer ?
#
loop_
_entity_poly.entity_id
_entity_poly.type
_entity_poly.pdbx_seq_one_letter_code
_entity_poly.pdbx_strand_id
1 'polypeptide(L)'
;MKEKVLSNYLGGNLNEIISQKFVLGRSSQEILASIYDVLKLNGSNLEYNLEEIIKKKVIGKLKAYNLVEELVKLIVLKHSNIEKNVKFGEQSNQVKNLLFIYKELLDIDGLKKMEFIFIGLGFFDLGFYCRTICEELIINLFNKNKSMSSTKLHSVYWALKNRYDIDTANKYYYSKIQFLSFFNRNEYLIFSNIMKSDKDQSYSIAKTKFNTLDLKYNQVINNKKIAIIGPANGNVNVEEVLKEYDVIISITYRGTSLFNEEPMKGKRYISYYNYEASTKIEKEIDKSFFEHLDFSVFKTIDYDYQRKLVKQSSARKIFSLDNKLFLGQPNMLQMIIYDLLHFNPKEIKIFNFNFFLSHNLYRKDYKIEGTEHDNRFKLWNSFAIHNIISQFQFAKALYNNGLYLADDDGKNVLDLDIDEYISQMEKIHGT
;
A
#
# COMPACT_ATOMS: atom_id res chain seq x y z
N MET A 1 -21.73 15.70 26.57
CA MET A 1 -20.51 16.44 26.15
C MET A 1 -19.53 15.54 25.39
N LYS A 2 -19.21 14.33 25.88
CA LYS A 2 -18.35 13.35 25.17
C LYS A 2 -18.88 12.87 23.81
N GLU A 3 -20.17 12.55 23.67
CA GLU A 3 -20.77 12.13 22.38
C GLU A 3 -20.71 13.22 21.31
N LYS A 4 -20.92 14.48 21.70
CA LYS A 4 -20.81 15.63 20.80
C LYS A 4 -19.37 15.86 20.34
N VAL A 5 -18.37 15.51 21.18
CA VAL A 5 -16.94 15.54 20.81
C VAL A 5 -16.62 14.39 19.87
N LEU A 6 -17.12 13.18 20.11
CA LEU A 6 -16.89 12.02 19.25
C LEU A 6 -17.56 12.17 17.87
N SER A 7 -18.80 12.66 17.83
CA SER A 7 -19.53 12.96 16.58
C SER A 7 -18.87 14.08 15.78
N ASN A 8 -18.42 15.16 16.44
CA ASN A 8 -17.66 16.21 15.78
C ASN A 8 -16.26 15.75 15.32
N TYR A 9 -15.63 14.83 16.06
CA TYR A 9 -14.29 14.29 15.76
C TYR A 9 -14.33 13.31 14.59
N LEU A 10 -15.18 12.28 14.65
CA LEU A 10 -15.43 11.36 13.52
C LEU A 10 -15.97 12.14 12.32
N GLY A 11 -16.80 13.15 12.59
CA GLY A 11 -17.30 14.05 11.58
C GLY A 11 -16.20 14.77 10.79
N GLY A 12 -15.35 15.55 11.47
CA GLY A 12 -14.25 16.27 10.80
C GLY A 12 -13.33 15.35 10.00
N ASN A 13 -13.09 14.15 10.54
CA ASN A 13 -12.21 13.14 9.97
C ASN A 13 -12.78 12.46 8.72
N LEU A 14 -14.07 12.15 8.68
CA LEU A 14 -14.71 11.61 7.47
C LEU A 14 -14.74 12.63 6.33
N ASN A 15 -14.94 13.92 6.61
CA ASN A 15 -14.83 14.97 5.59
C ASN A 15 -13.45 14.99 4.92
N GLU A 16 -12.38 14.72 5.69
CA GLU A 16 -11.02 14.62 5.15
C GLU A 16 -10.89 13.43 4.21
N ILE A 17 -11.40 12.24 4.55
CA ILE A 17 -11.40 11.07 3.65
C ILE A 17 -12.26 11.31 2.40
N ILE A 18 -13.46 11.88 2.54
CA ILE A 18 -14.36 12.22 1.42
C ILE A 18 -13.64 13.15 0.43
N SER A 19 -12.82 14.08 0.91
CA SER A 19 -12.11 15.05 0.07
C SER A 19 -11.02 14.44 -0.83
N GLN A 20 -10.57 13.21 -0.54
CA GLN A 20 -9.50 12.53 -1.29
C GLN A 20 -9.99 11.93 -2.62
N LYS A 21 -10.18 12.80 -3.63
CA LYS A 21 -10.64 12.45 -4.99
C LYS A 21 -9.85 11.36 -5.72
N PHE A 22 -8.57 11.14 -5.36
CA PHE A 22 -7.66 10.23 -6.08
C PHE A 22 -7.75 8.77 -5.63
N VAL A 23 -8.19 8.51 -4.40
CA VAL A 23 -8.21 7.17 -3.79
C VAL A 23 -9.59 6.53 -3.94
N LEU A 24 -10.62 7.37 -3.90
CA LEU A 24 -12.00 6.96 -3.88
C LEU A 24 -12.69 7.48 -5.14
N GLY A 25 -13.15 6.57 -6.01
CA GLY A 25 -14.07 6.96 -7.06
C GLY A 25 -15.29 7.68 -6.47
N ARG A 26 -15.99 8.51 -7.26
CA ARG A 26 -17.13 9.35 -6.80
C ARG A 26 -18.11 8.61 -5.86
N SER A 27 -18.39 7.34 -6.15
CA SER A 27 -19.31 6.51 -5.37
C SER A 27 -18.83 6.14 -3.96
N SER A 28 -17.53 6.25 -3.66
CA SER A 28 -16.99 6.05 -2.29
C SER A 28 -16.93 7.35 -1.51
N GLN A 29 -16.85 8.51 -2.18
CA GLN A 29 -17.05 9.81 -1.56
C GLN A 29 -18.51 9.97 -1.09
N GLU A 30 -19.47 9.51 -1.89
CA GLU A 30 -20.89 9.43 -1.52
C GLU A 30 -21.09 8.53 -0.30
N ILE A 31 -20.53 7.32 -0.29
CA ILE A 31 -20.62 6.38 0.85
C ILE A 31 -20.08 7.00 2.13
N LEU A 32 -18.90 7.62 2.07
CA LEU A 32 -18.32 8.28 3.23
C LEU A 32 -19.11 9.51 3.65
N ALA A 33 -19.69 10.27 2.71
CA ALA A 33 -20.58 11.38 3.01
C ALA A 33 -21.86 10.90 3.70
N SER A 34 -22.44 9.76 3.29
CA SER A 34 -23.55 9.16 4.01
C SER A 34 -23.15 8.60 5.37
N ILE A 35 -21.98 7.97 5.51
CA ILE A 35 -21.44 7.57 6.81
C ILE A 35 -21.29 8.81 7.72
N TYR A 36 -20.77 9.91 7.18
CA TYR A 36 -20.64 11.19 7.89
C TYR A 36 -22.00 11.76 8.32
N ASP A 37 -22.97 11.82 7.41
CA ASP A 37 -24.32 12.35 7.68
C ASP A 37 -25.02 11.53 8.76
N VAL A 38 -24.86 10.21 8.72
CA VAL A 38 -25.36 9.28 9.73
C VAL A 38 -24.71 9.49 11.09
N LEU A 39 -23.41 9.72 11.14
CA LEU A 39 -22.68 9.99 12.38
C LEU A 39 -23.01 11.35 12.98
N LYS A 40 -23.45 12.30 12.14
CA LYS A 40 -23.96 13.61 12.55
C LYS A 40 -25.40 13.54 13.09
N LEU A 41 -26.20 12.58 12.64
CA LEU A 41 -27.58 12.36 13.09
C LEU A 41 -27.68 11.68 14.47
N ASN A 42 -26.63 11.00 14.94
CA ASN A 42 -26.63 10.27 16.21
C ASN A 42 -26.39 11.15 17.46
N GLY A 43 -27.21 12.21 17.59
CA GLY A 43 -27.50 12.85 18.87
C GLY A 43 -28.77 12.31 19.56
N SER A 44 -29.45 11.32 18.99
CA SER A 44 -30.71 10.79 19.53
C SER A 44 -30.95 9.32 19.19
N ASN A 45 -31.04 8.50 20.25
CA ASN A 45 -31.58 7.13 20.36
C ASN A 45 -31.83 6.35 19.05
N LEU A 46 -30.90 5.44 18.74
CA LEU A 46 -31.02 4.49 17.63
C LEU A 46 -30.98 3.04 18.13
N GLU A 47 -31.83 2.70 19.10
CA GLU A 47 -32.20 1.32 19.46
C GLU A 47 -33.36 0.83 18.56
N TYR A 48 -33.26 1.01 17.24
CA TYR A 48 -34.30 0.51 16.33
C TYR A 48 -33.91 -0.86 15.76
N ASN A 49 -34.82 -1.83 15.92
CA ASN A 49 -34.66 -3.25 15.63
C ASN A 49 -34.22 -3.54 14.18
N LEU A 50 -32.99 -4.05 14.03
CA LEU A 50 -32.41 -4.49 12.76
C LEU A 50 -33.31 -5.49 12.01
N GLU A 51 -33.96 -6.39 12.76
CA GLU A 51 -34.89 -7.36 12.20
C GLU A 51 -36.11 -6.71 11.55
N GLU A 52 -36.62 -5.60 12.08
CA GLU A 52 -37.78 -4.91 11.51
C GLU A 52 -37.41 -4.20 10.20
N ILE A 53 -36.20 -3.64 10.10
CA ILE A 53 -35.74 -2.95 8.88
C ILE A 53 -35.43 -3.96 7.77
N ILE A 54 -34.82 -5.09 8.12
CA ILE A 54 -34.58 -6.21 7.21
C ILE A 54 -35.90 -6.85 6.78
N LYS A 55 -36.86 -7.06 7.71
CA LYS A 55 -38.20 -7.60 7.40
C LYS A 55 -39.07 -6.64 6.58
N LYS A 56 -39.00 -5.32 6.81
CA LYS A 56 -39.80 -4.30 6.09
C LYS A 56 -39.25 -3.91 4.70
N LYS A 57 -38.04 -4.34 4.31
CA LYS A 57 -37.42 -3.96 3.01
C LYS A 57 -37.01 -5.17 2.13
N VAL A 58 -37.85 -6.20 2.06
CA VAL A 58 -37.64 -7.36 1.17
C VAL A 58 -38.18 -7.14 -0.26
N ILE A 59 -38.70 -5.97 -0.64
CA ILE A 59 -39.23 -5.76 -2.01
C ILE A 59 -38.51 -4.60 -2.70
N GLY A 60 -37.56 -4.95 -3.56
CA GLY A 60 -36.96 -4.07 -4.58
C GLY A 60 -35.48 -3.72 -4.33
N LYS A 61 -34.61 -4.15 -5.25
CA LYS A 61 -33.20 -3.74 -5.45
C LYS A 61 -32.65 -2.79 -4.38
N LEU A 62 -32.33 -3.33 -3.21
CA LEU A 62 -31.47 -2.64 -2.24
C LEU A 62 -30.14 -2.40 -2.95
N LYS A 63 -29.85 -1.14 -3.28
CA LYS A 63 -28.54 -0.75 -3.80
C LYS A 63 -27.52 -1.09 -2.71
N ALA A 64 -26.44 -1.80 -3.05
CA ALA A 64 -25.35 -2.22 -2.15
C ALA A 64 -24.86 -1.10 -1.20
N TYR A 65 -25.03 0.15 -1.62
CA TYR A 65 -24.90 1.37 -0.83
C TYR A 65 -25.56 1.31 0.56
N ASN A 66 -26.84 0.92 0.64
CA ASN A 66 -27.59 0.92 1.90
C ASN A 66 -27.06 -0.16 2.86
N LEU A 67 -26.58 -1.29 2.35
CA LEU A 67 -25.99 -2.35 3.18
C LEU A 67 -24.64 -1.92 3.77
N VAL A 68 -23.80 -1.27 2.97
CA VAL A 68 -22.53 -0.69 3.42
C VAL A 68 -22.78 0.35 4.51
N GLU A 69 -23.75 1.24 4.30
CA GLU A 69 -24.13 2.26 5.29
C GLU A 69 -24.63 1.64 6.60
N GLU A 70 -25.48 0.61 6.53
CA GLU A 70 -26.00 -0.08 7.72
C GLU A 70 -24.93 -0.92 8.46
N LEU A 71 -24.00 -1.55 7.74
CA LEU A 71 -22.88 -2.26 8.36
C LEU A 71 -21.93 -1.29 9.06
N VAL A 72 -21.68 -0.12 8.47
CA VAL A 72 -20.87 0.92 9.12
C VAL A 72 -21.62 1.53 10.31
N LYS A 73 -22.94 1.78 10.21
CA LYS A 73 -23.78 2.18 11.34
C LYS A 73 -23.65 1.22 12.50
N LEU A 74 -23.79 -0.08 12.24
CA LEU A 74 -23.68 -1.12 13.26
C LEU A 74 -22.33 -1.08 13.97
N ILE A 75 -21.25 -0.90 13.21
CA ILE A 75 -19.90 -0.88 13.75
C ILE A 75 -19.67 0.38 14.57
N VAL A 76 -20.13 1.55 14.10
CA VAL A 76 -19.95 2.79 14.85
C VAL A 76 -20.89 2.86 16.07
N LEU A 77 -22.15 2.41 15.97
CA LEU A 77 -23.08 2.34 17.10
C LEU A 77 -22.60 1.37 18.18
N LYS A 78 -21.99 0.25 17.78
CA LYS A 78 -21.34 -0.64 18.74
C LYS A 78 -20.13 0.02 19.36
N HIS A 79 -19.34 0.76 18.58
CA HIS A 79 -18.15 1.48 19.05
C HIS A 79 -18.47 2.58 20.08
N SER A 80 -19.55 3.34 19.90
CA SER A 80 -20.00 4.35 20.88
C SER A 80 -20.49 3.75 22.20
N ASN A 81 -20.88 2.47 22.21
CA ASN A 81 -21.33 1.75 23.40
C ASN A 81 -20.20 0.95 24.11
N ILE A 82 -18.93 1.07 23.67
CA ILE A 82 -17.76 0.32 24.19
C ILE A 82 -17.25 0.83 25.55
N GLU A 83 -17.98 1.69 26.27
CA GLU A 83 -17.65 1.94 27.68
C GLU A 83 -18.01 0.75 28.61
N LYS A 84 -18.52 -0.40 28.13
CA LYS A 84 -18.83 -1.58 28.99
C LYS A 84 -18.53 -2.97 28.37
N ASN A 85 -17.37 -3.54 28.72
CA ASN A 85 -17.07 -4.98 28.89
C ASN A 85 -17.32 -6.02 27.78
N VAL A 86 -17.76 -5.69 26.56
CA VAL A 86 -17.86 -6.68 25.47
C VAL A 86 -16.48 -6.92 24.86
N LYS A 87 -16.02 -8.19 24.83
CA LYS A 87 -14.76 -8.56 24.18
C LYS A 87 -14.89 -8.32 22.67
N PHE A 88 -14.03 -7.46 22.10
CA PHE A 88 -13.96 -7.11 20.68
C PHE A 88 -14.06 -8.31 19.72
N GLY A 89 -13.45 -9.45 20.09
CA GLY A 89 -13.49 -10.69 19.29
C GLY A 89 -14.92 -11.21 19.02
N GLU A 90 -15.86 -11.08 19.95
CA GLU A 90 -17.25 -11.48 19.74
C GLU A 90 -17.95 -10.58 18.71
N GLN A 91 -17.61 -9.29 18.69
CA GLN A 91 -18.17 -8.34 17.73
C GLN A 91 -17.60 -8.54 16.32
N SER A 92 -16.29 -8.79 16.19
CA SER A 92 -15.67 -9.13 14.89
C SER A 92 -16.36 -10.35 14.28
N ASN A 93 -16.59 -11.41 15.06
CA ASN A 93 -17.30 -12.60 14.59
C ASN A 93 -18.74 -12.32 14.13
N GLN A 94 -19.47 -11.46 14.84
CA GLN A 94 -20.82 -11.05 14.41
C GLN A 94 -20.79 -10.30 13.07
N VAL A 95 -19.82 -9.38 12.89
CA VAL A 95 -19.67 -8.65 11.63
C VAL A 95 -19.24 -9.60 10.49
N LYS A 96 -18.31 -10.52 10.74
CA LYS A 96 -17.92 -11.57 9.78
C LYS A 96 -19.11 -12.44 9.36
N ASN A 97 -19.97 -12.81 10.30
CA ASN A 97 -21.19 -13.56 10.02
C ASN A 97 -22.16 -12.76 9.14
N LEU A 98 -22.37 -11.47 9.43
CA LEU A 98 -23.21 -10.60 8.60
C LEU A 98 -22.64 -10.45 7.19
N LEU A 99 -21.34 -10.18 7.07
CA LEU A 99 -20.65 -10.10 5.78
C LEU A 99 -20.77 -11.40 5.00
N PHE A 100 -20.68 -12.55 5.66
CA PHE A 100 -20.87 -13.85 5.04
C PHE A 100 -22.30 -14.04 4.52
N ILE A 101 -23.31 -13.73 5.34
CA ILE A 101 -24.73 -13.85 4.98
C ILE A 101 -25.06 -12.95 3.78
N TYR A 102 -24.50 -11.75 3.74
CA TYR A 102 -24.82 -10.75 2.73
C TYR A 102 -23.78 -10.63 1.60
N LYS A 103 -22.79 -11.54 1.52
CA LYS A 103 -21.73 -11.45 0.50
C LYS A 103 -22.27 -11.44 -0.94
N GLU A 104 -23.37 -12.15 -1.19
CA GLU A 104 -24.02 -12.22 -2.52
C GLU A 104 -24.70 -10.89 -2.92
N LEU A 105 -24.94 -9.99 -1.96
CA LEU A 105 -25.48 -8.65 -2.21
C LEU A 105 -24.36 -7.62 -2.45
N LEU A 106 -23.11 -7.95 -2.14
CA LEU A 106 -21.96 -7.10 -2.31
C LEU A 106 -21.23 -7.48 -3.60
N ASP A 107 -21.08 -6.52 -4.50
CA ASP A 107 -20.17 -6.69 -5.63
C ASP A 107 -18.71 -6.51 -5.20
N ILE A 108 -17.78 -6.78 -6.12
CA ILE A 108 -16.33 -6.63 -5.92
C ILE A 108 -15.98 -5.23 -5.40
N ASP A 109 -16.61 -4.20 -5.95
CA ASP A 109 -16.30 -2.82 -5.60
C ASP A 109 -16.83 -2.48 -4.20
N GLY A 110 -17.99 -3.00 -3.81
CA GLY A 110 -18.53 -2.92 -2.46
C GLY A 110 -17.60 -3.54 -1.42
N LEU A 111 -17.07 -4.75 -1.69
CA LEU A 111 -16.13 -5.42 -0.78
C LEU A 111 -14.79 -4.67 -0.66
N LYS A 112 -14.25 -4.16 -1.77
CA LYS A 112 -13.02 -3.33 -1.74
C LYS A 112 -13.20 -2.05 -0.92
N LYS A 113 -14.38 -1.43 -1.00
CA LYS A 113 -14.71 -0.25 -0.18
C LYS A 113 -14.85 -0.62 1.30
N MET A 114 -15.48 -1.74 1.61
CA MET A 114 -15.57 -2.24 2.98
C MET A 114 -14.19 -2.54 3.57
N GLU A 115 -13.31 -3.18 2.80
CA GLU A 115 -11.90 -3.39 3.18
C GLU A 115 -11.21 -2.05 3.49
N PHE A 116 -11.34 -1.06 2.59
CA PHE A 116 -10.77 0.27 2.81
C PHE A 116 -11.31 0.93 4.08
N ILE A 117 -12.63 0.89 4.29
CA ILE A 117 -13.28 1.48 5.47
C ILE A 117 -12.81 0.79 6.75
N PHE A 118 -12.75 -0.53 6.78
CA PHE A 118 -12.31 -1.27 7.96
C PHE A 118 -10.86 -0.99 8.32
N ILE A 119 -9.95 -1.00 7.35
CA ILE A 119 -8.55 -0.61 7.60
C ILE A 119 -8.47 0.85 8.06
N GLY A 120 -9.24 1.75 7.45
CA GLY A 120 -9.30 3.17 7.81
C GLY A 120 -9.87 3.45 9.20
N LEU A 121 -10.52 2.46 9.81
CA LEU A 121 -11.06 2.47 11.17
C LEU A 121 -10.27 1.56 12.13
N GLY A 122 -9.12 1.02 11.70
CA GLY A 122 -8.27 0.16 12.52
C GLY A 122 -8.74 -1.29 12.67
N PHE A 123 -9.80 -1.71 11.97
CA PHE A 123 -10.28 -3.11 11.97
C PHE A 123 -9.58 -3.92 10.86
N PHE A 124 -8.29 -4.20 11.02
CA PHE A 124 -7.48 -4.89 10.00
C PHE A 124 -7.98 -6.31 9.73
N ASP A 125 -8.39 -7.05 10.76
CA ASP A 125 -8.95 -8.40 10.63
C ASP A 125 -10.24 -8.43 9.78
N LEU A 126 -11.15 -7.47 10.01
CA LEU A 126 -12.37 -7.33 9.19
C LEU A 126 -12.05 -6.89 7.77
N GLY A 127 -11.08 -5.98 7.60
CA GLY A 127 -10.59 -5.58 6.28
C GLY A 127 -10.05 -6.78 5.48
N PHE A 128 -9.24 -7.62 6.13
CA PHE A 128 -8.71 -8.83 5.53
C PHE A 128 -9.80 -9.86 5.20
N TYR A 129 -10.82 -9.99 6.05
CA TYR A 129 -11.97 -10.85 5.78
C TYR A 129 -12.74 -10.40 4.52
N CYS A 130 -12.99 -9.09 4.37
CA CYS A 130 -13.58 -8.53 3.15
C CYS A 130 -12.75 -8.85 1.89
N ARG A 131 -11.42 -8.73 1.99
CA ARG A 131 -10.52 -9.13 0.89
C ARG A 131 -10.70 -10.59 0.52
N THR A 132 -10.73 -11.49 1.51
CA THR A 132 -10.85 -12.94 1.26
C THR A 132 -12.14 -13.27 0.49
N ILE A 133 -13.26 -12.64 0.85
CA ILE A 133 -14.52 -12.77 0.10
C ILE A 133 -14.39 -12.17 -1.31
N CYS A 134 -13.77 -10.99 -1.42
CA CYS A 134 -13.57 -10.31 -2.70
C CYS A 134 -12.76 -11.16 -3.68
N GLU A 135 -11.70 -11.81 -3.21
CA GLU A 135 -10.88 -12.72 -4.01
C GLU A 135 -11.69 -13.91 -4.54
N GLU A 136 -12.57 -14.49 -3.72
CA GLU A 136 -13.50 -15.55 -4.13
C GLU A 136 -14.37 -15.11 -5.30
N LEU A 137 -15.01 -13.95 -5.14
CA LEU A 137 -15.93 -13.42 -6.14
C LEU A 137 -15.20 -13.08 -7.44
N ILE A 138 -13.99 -12.51 -7.34
CA ILE A 138 -13.14 -12.22 -8.51
C ILE A 138 -12.83 -13.52 -9.27
N ILE A 139 -12.40 -14.58 -8.58
CA ILE A 139 -12.07 -15.87 -9.20
C ILE A 139 -13.33 -16.50 -9.83
N ASN A 140 -14.45 -16.50 -9.11
CA ASN A 140 -15.71 -17.03 -9.60
C ASN A 140 -16.21 -16.29 -10.85
N LEU A 141 -16.13 -14.96 -10.86
CA LEU A 141 -16.50 -14.13 -12.00
C LEU A 141 -15.55 -14.34 -13.18
N PHE A 142 -14.25 -14.47 -12.92
CA PHE A 142 -13.26 -14.78 -13.94
C PHE A 142 -13.50 -16.14 -14.59
N ASN A 143 -13.85 -17.16 -13.80
CA ASN A 143 -14.18 -18.49 -14.31
C ASN A 143 -15.46 -18.48 -15.18
N LYS A 144 -16.43 -17.61 -14.87
CA LYS A 144 -17.67 -17.45 -15.65
C LYS A 144 -17.48 -16.61 -16.91
N ASN A 145 -16.66 -15.55 -16.86
CA ASN A 145 -16.50 -14.58 -17.95
C ASN A 145 -15.10 -14.63 -18.56
N LYS A 146 -15.00 -15.07 -19.82
CA LYS A 146 -13.71 -15.13 -20.53
C LYS A 146 -13.12 -13.76 -20.87
N SER A 147 -13.87 -12.65 -20.79
CA SER A 147 -13.35 -11.30 -21.04
C SER A 147 -13.33 -10.47 -19.74
N MET A 148 -12.18 -9.90 -19.41
CA MET A 148 -12.00 -8.92 -18.33
C MET A 148 -11.16 -7.75 -18.84
N SER A 149 -11.44 -6.56 -18.32
CA SER A 149 -10.60 -5.39 -18.60
C SER A 149 -9.21 -5.56 -17.99
N SER A 150 -8.22 -4.91 -18.59
CA SER A 150 -6.82 -4.92 -18.13
C SER A 150 -6.70 -4.54 -16.65
N THR A 151 -7.40 -3.50 -16.21
CA THR A 151 -7.40 -3.03 -14.81
C THR A 151 -7.82 -4.10 -13.81
N LYS A 152 -8.64 -5.07 -14.21
CA LYS A 152 -9.07 -6.14 -13.31
C LYS A 152 -8.13 -7.36 -13.34
N LEU A 153 -7.23 -7.45 -14.33
CA LEU A 153 -6.30 -8.59 -14.46
C LEU A 153 -5.32 -8.66 -13.28
N HIS A 154 -4.83 -7.54 -12.76
CA HIS A 154 -3.98 -7.55 -11.57
C HIS A 154 -4.73 -8.02 -10.32
N SER A 155 -5.98 -7.59 -10.09
CA SER A 155 -6.77 -8.12 -8.96
C SER A 155 -7.05 -9.62 -9.12
N VAL A 156 -7.27 -10.11 -10.34
CA VAL A 156 -7.38 -11.57 -10.61
C VAL A 156 -6.07 -12.28 -10.32
N TYR A 157 -4.94 -11.74 -10.79
CA TYR A 157 -3.62 -12.30 -10.52
C TYR A 157 -3.38 -12.50 -9.03
N TRP A 158 -3.62 -11.45 -8.23
CA TRP A 158 -3.43 -11.51 -6.79
C TRP A 158 -4.42 -12.46 -6.11
N ALA A 159 -5.70 -12.44 -6.50
CA ALA A 159 -6.67 -13.40 -5.98
C ALA A 159 -6.25 -14.84 -6.25
N LEU A 160 -5.83 -15.15 -7.48
CA LEU A 160 -5.34 -16.48 -7.86
C LEU A 160 -4.07 -16.86 -7.09
N LYS A 161 -3.10 -15.95 -6.97
CA LYS A 161 -1.86 -16.18 -6.23
C LYS A 161 -2.13 -16.46 -4.75
N ASN A 162 -3.08 -15.73 -4.15
CA ASN A 162 -3.38 -15.84 -2.74
C ASN A 162 -4.17 -17.13 -2.42
N ARG A 163 -4.98 -17.64 -3.35
CA ARG A 163 -5.78 -18.88 -3.15
C ARG A 163 -5.13 -20.16 -3.68
N TYR A 164 -4.27 -20.05 -4.67
CA TYR A 164 -3.62 -21.18 -5.33
C TYR A 164 -2.10 -21.02 -5.22
N ASP A 165 -1.41 -21.07 -6.35
CA ASP A 165 0.03 -20.89 -6.47
C ASP A 165 0.36 -19.86 -7.55
N ILE A 166 1.64 -19.49 -7.60
CA ILE A 166 2.14 -18.46 -8.51
C ILE A 166 2.10 -18.91 -9.98
N ASP A 167 2.28 -20.19 -10.27
CA ASP A 167 2.27 -20.73 -11.63
C ASP A 167 0.87 -20.73 -12.22
N THR A 168 -0.12 -21.09 -11.41
CA THR A 168 -1.55 -20.98 -11.72
C THR A 168 -1.89 -19.52 -12.03
N ALA A 169 -1.57 -18.59 -11.13
CA ALA A 169 -1.82 -17.17 -11.33
C ALA A 169 -1.19 -16.66 -12.64
N ASN A 170 0.07 -17.01 -12.89
CA ASN A 170 0.79 -16.62 -14.09
C ASN A 170 0.21 -17.23 -15.36
N LYS A 171 -0.09 -18.53 -15.40
CA LYS A 171 -0.71 -19.20 -16.55
C LYS A 171 -1.97 -18.46 -17.00
N TYR A 172 -2.83 -18.11 -16.04
CA TYR A 172 -4.02 -17.33 -16.33
C TYR A 172 -3.69 -15.91 -16.79
N TYR A 173 -2.73 -15.27 -16.12
CA TYR A 173 -2.25 -13.95 -16.48
C TYR A 173 -1.82 -13.91 -17.96
N TYR A 174 -0.88 -14.76 -18.39
CA TYR A 174 -0.38 -14.89 -19.77
C TYR A 174 -1.49 -15.11 -20.80
N SER A 175 -2.49 -15.95 -20.48
CA SER A 175 -3.61 -16.24 -21.39
C SER A 175 -4.42 -14.99 -21.77
N LYS A 176 -4.35 -13.93 -20.95
CA LYS A 176 -5.09 -12.68 -21.16
C LYS A 176 -4.22 -11.54 -21.67
N ILE A 177 -2.93 -11.51 -21.34
CA ILE A 177 -2.03 -10.42 -21.77
C ILE A 177 -1.91 -10.33 -23.29
N GLN A 178 -2.08 -11.45 -24.01
CA GLN A 178 -2.03 -11.47 -25.48
C GLN A 178 -3.10 -10.58 -26.15
N PHE A 179 -4.19 -10.26 -25.45
CA PHE A 179 -5.27 -9.41 -25.94
C PHE A 179 -5.09 -7.94 -25.57
N LEU A 180 -4.00 -7.58 -24.88
CA LEU A 180 -3.67 -6.20 -24.53
C LEU A 180 -2.89 -5.53 -25.66
N SER A 181 -2.92 -4.20 -25.71
CA SER A 181 -2.02 -3.42 -26.57
C SER A 181 -0.55 -3.76 -26.26
N PHE A 182 0.33 -3.62 -27.25
CA PHE A 182 1.75 -3.97 -27.12
C PHE A 182 2.43 -3.32 -25.90
N PHE A 183 2.21 -2.02 -25.67
CA PHE A 183 2.81 -1.32 -24.53
C PHE A 183 2.34 -1.88 -23.18
N ASN A 184 1.02 -2.13 -23.06
CA ASN A 184 0.45 -2.75 -21.87
C ASN A 184 0.98 -4.18 -21.71
N ARG A 185 1.12 -4.93 -22.80
CA ARG A 185 1.65 -6.29 -22.75
C ARG A 185 3.04 -6.36 -22.12
N ASN A 186 3.97 -5.50 -22.51
CA ASN A 186 5.33 -5.54 -21.97
C ASN A 186 5.39 -5.22 -20.47
N GLU A 187 4.58 -4.27 -19.97
CA GLU A 187 4.50 -3.99 -18.52
C GLU A 187 4.04 -5.21 -17.73
N TYR A 188 3.04 -5.91 -18.25
CA TYR A 188 2.49 -7.10 -17.63
C TYR A 188 3.49 -8.26 -17.68
N LEU A 189 4.21 -8.43 -18.80
CA LEU A 189 5.27 -9.43 -18.91
C LEU A 189 6.41 -9.17 -17.93
N ILE A 190 6.87 -7.92 -17.79
CA ILE A 190 7.90 -7.54 -16.80
C ILE A 190 7.42 -7.91 -15.39
N PHE A 191 6.23 -7.47 -14.99
CA PHE A 191 5.66 -7.80 -13.69
C PHE A 191 5.58 -9.31 -13.46
N SER A 192 5.05 -10.06 -14.43
CA SER A 192 4.93 -11.52 -14.35
C SER A 192 6.28 -12.22 -14.20
N ASN A 193 7.30 -11.79 -14.94
CA ASN A 193 8.64 -12.37 -14.87
C ASN A 193 9.33 -12.02 -13.55
N ILE A 194 9.17 -10.78 -13.07
CA ILE A 194 9.61 -10.38 -11.71
C ILE A 194 9.00 -11.32 -10.69
N MET A 195 7.67 -11.50 -10.72
CA MET A 195 7.00 -12.35 -9.73
C MET A 195 7.49 -13.80 -9.80
N LYS A 196 7.92 -14.32 -10.96
CA LYS A 196 8.52 -15.66 -11.11
C LYS A 196 10.00 -15.77 -10.76
N SER A 197 10.64 -14.66 -10.37
CA SER A 197 12.10 -14.54 -10.30
C SER A 197 12.86 -14.82 -11.59
N ASP A 198 12.22 -14.63 -12.75
CA ASP A 198 12.90 -14.62 -14.04
C ASP A 198 13.50 -13.23 -14.30
N LYS A 199 14.60 -12.94 -13.60
CA LYS A 199 15.30 -11.64 -13.65
C LYS A 199 15.80 -11.33 -15.06
N ASP A 200 16.31 -12.33 -15.77
CA ASP A 200 16.90 -12.15 -17.10
C ASP A 200 15.84 -11.77 -18.14
N GLN A 201 14.70 -12.47 -18.17
CA GLN A 201 13.63 -12.13 -19.08
C GLN A 201 12.97 -10.79 -18.72
N SER A 202 12.77 -10.52 -17.42
CA SER A 202 12.29 -9.21 -16.96
C SER A 202 13.21 -8.09 -17.44
N TYR A 203 14.52 -8.21 -17.19
CA TYR A 203 15.53 -7.25 -17.59
C TYR A 203 15.59 -7.06 -19.11
N SER A 204 15.58 -8.15 -19.87
CA SER A 204 15.62 -8.09 -21.33
C SER A 204 14.44 -7.30 -21.90
N ILE A 205 13.23 -7.50 -21.36
CA ILE A 205 12.04 -6.76 -21.81
C ILE A 205 12.12 -5.30 -21.34
N ALA A 206 12.49 -5.05 -20.08
CA ALA A 206 12.61 -3.70 -19.52
C ALA A 206 13.62 -2.84 -20.30
N LYS A 207 14.78 -3.42 -20.64
CA LYS A 207 15.86 -2.74 -21.37
C LYS A 207 15.43 -2.21 -22.73
N THR A 208 14.47 -2.85 -23.42
CA THR A 208 13.93 -2.34 -24.70
C THR A 208 13.18 -1.01 -24.56
N LYS A 209 12.81 -0.62 -23.34
CA LYS A 209 12.08 0.62 -23.03
C LYS A 209 12.96 1.71 -22.44
N PHE A 210 14.24 1.43 -22.18
CA PHE A 210 15.12 2.38 -21.52
C PHE A 210 15.36 3.61 -22.40
N ASN A 211 15.11 4.79 -21.82
CA ASN A 211 15.59 6.04 -22.38
C ASN A 211 17.05 6.33 -21.96
N THR A 212 17.61 7.45 -22.40
CA THR A 212 18.99 7.85 -22.07
C THR A 212 19.27 7.93 -20.57
N LEU A 213 18.32 8.39 -19.76
CA LEU A 213 18.47 8.47 -18.30
C LEU A 213 18.41 7.08 -17.67
N ASP A 214 17.54 6.21 -18.17
CA ASP A 214 17.45 4.82 -17.70
C ASP A 214 18.73 4.04 -18.04
N LEU A 215 19.33 4.28 -19.21
CA LEU A 215 20.62 3.68 -19.57
C LEU A 215 21.75 4.13 -18.64
N LYS A 216 21.80 5.41 -18.25
CA LYS A 216 22.76 5.92 -17.26
C LYS A 216 22.50 5.32 -15.87
N TYR A 217 21.23 5.28 -15.45
CA TYR A 217 20.85 4.67 -14.18
C TYR A 217 21.18 3.17 -14.14
N ASN A 218 20.96 2.46 -15.25
CA ASN A 218 21.33 1.06 -15.41
C ASN A 218 22.84 0.83 -15.21
N GLN A 219 23.71 1.75 -15.61
CA GLN A 219 25.16 1.64 -15.35
C GLN A 219 25.49 1.70 -13.86
N VAL A 220 24.65 2.38 -13.08
CA VAL A 220 24.80 2.48 -11.61
C VAL A 220 24.24 1.24 -10.91
N ILE A 221 23.20 0.60 -11.43
CA ILE A 221 22.45 -0.46 -10.74
C ILE A 221 22.79 -1.88 -11.21
N ASN A 222 23.04 -2.08 -12.51
CA ASN A 222 23.19 -3.40 -13.10
C ASN A 222 24.37 -4.18 -12.50
N ASN A 223 24.11 -5.41 -12.08
CA ASN A 223 25.06 -6.30 -11.42
C ASN A 223 25.73 -5.69 -10.17
N LYS A 224 25.05 -4.75 -9.48
CA LYS A 224 25.52 -4.17 -8.21
C LYS A 224 24.83 -4.80 -7.00
N LYS A 225 25.55 -4.80 -5.88
CA LYS A 225 24.97 -5.04 -4.55
C LYS A 225 24.39 -3.74 -4.01
N ILE A 226 23.12 -3.76 -3.59
CA ILE A 226 22.38 -2.57 -3.20
C ILE A 226 21.87 -2.69 -1.77
N ALA A 227 22.16 -1.69 -0.94
CA ALA A 227 21.56 -1.54 0.38
C ALA A 227 20.47 -0.45 0.34
N ILE A 228 19.24 -0.78 0.76
CA ILE A 228 18.15 0.17 0.92
C ILE A 228 17.97 0.43 2.41
N ILE A 229 18.13 1.68 2.83
CA ILE A 229 18.04 2.07 4.23
C ILE A 229 16.68 2.69 4.51
N GLY A 230 15.89 1.98 5.30
CA GLY A 230 14.55 2.33 5.70
C GLY A 230 14.49 3.34 6.84
N PRO A 231 13.29 3.86 7.13
CA PRO A 231 13.09 4.91 8.11
C PRO A 231 12.88 4.40 9.54
N ALA A 232 12.73 3.09 9.76
CA ALA A 232 12.46 2.57 11.10
C ALA A 232 13.68 2.75 12.02
N ASN A 233 13.43 2.62 13.33
CA ASN A 233 14.50 2.45 14.30
C ASN A 233 15.13 1.06 14.10
N GLY A 234 16.45 0.99 14.07
CA GLY A 234 17.18 -0.27 14.03
C GLY A 234 18.69 -0.03 14.04
N ASN A 235 19.44 -1.06 14.41
CA ASN A 235 20.89 -1.01 14.58
C ASN A 235 21.58 -1.42 13.28
N VAL A 236 21.58 -0.53 12.29
CA VAL A 236 22.38 -0.75 11.08
C VAL A 236 23.84 -0.54 11.41
N ASN A 237 24.64 -1.59 11.24
CA ASN A 237 26.08 -1.46 11.22
C ASN A 237 26.52 -0.75 9.93
N VAL A 238 26.64 0.57 10.03
CA VAL A 238 26.99 1.45 8.92
C VAL A 238 28.29 1.03 8.23
N GLU A 239 29.31 0.66 9.00
CA GLU A 239 30.62 0.29 8.45
C GLU A 239 30.54 -0.99 7.61
N GLU A 240 29.76 -1.96 8.07
CA GLU A 240 29.52 -3.21 7.34
C GLU A 240 28.76 -2.95 6.04
N VAL A 241 27.71 -2.13 6.09
CA VAL A 241 26.94 -1.75 4.89
C VAL A 241 27.84 -1.07 3.86
N LEU A 242 28.67 -0.12 4.29
CA LEU A 242 29.60 0.56 3.41
C LEU A 242 30.69 -0.38 2.90
N LYS A 243 31.09 -1.41 3.64
CA LYS A 243 32.06 -2.38 3.13
C LYS A 243 31.47 -3.30 2.06
N GLU A 244 30.25 -3.77 2.27
CA GLU A 244 29.65 -4.84 1.45
C GLU A 244 28.93 -4.35 0.19
N TYR A 245 28.29 -3.19 0.23
CA TYR A 245 27.37 -2.76 -0.82
C TYR A 245 27.98 -1.72 -1.76
N ASP A 246 27.69 -1.82 -3.07
CA ASP A 246 28.20 -0.90 -4.09
C ASP A 246 27.39 0.39 -4.14
N VAL A 247 26.07 0.27 -3.89
CA VAL A 247 25.09 1.34 -4.00
C VAL A 247 24.29 1.41 -2.70
N ILE A 248 24.19 2.61 -2.15
CA ILE A 248 23.36 2.90 -0.99
C ILE A 248 22.15 3.70 -1.45
N ILE A 249 20.96 3.26 -1.04
CA ILE A 249 19.69 3.91 -1.34
C ILE A 249 19.07 4.40 -0.05
N SER A 250 18.71 5.67 -0.03
CA SER A 250 17.90 6.27 1.03
C SER A 250 16.51 6.64 0.51
N ILE A 251 15.59 6.80 1.45
CA ILE A 251 14.24 7.32 1.17
C ILE A 251 14.22 8.76 1.66
N THR A 252 13.87 9.68 0.77
CA THR A 252 13.64 11.11 1.07
C THR A 252 14.83 11.83 1.71
N TYR A 253 16.05 11.61 1.21
CA TYR A 253 17.26 12.33 1.65
C TYR A 253 17.12 13.86 1.56
N ARG A 254 17.63 14.57 2.58
CA ARG A 254 17.62 16.04 2.67
C ARG A 254 18.88 16.58 3.33
N GLY A 255 20.05 16.13 2.88
CA GLY A 255 21.34 16.59 3.40
C GLY A 255 21.78 15.88 4.69
N THR A 256 20.85 15.49 5.56
CA THR A 256 21.17 14.67 6.75
C THR A 256 21.15 13.19 6.39
N SER A 257 22.30 12.53 6.52
CA SER A 257 22.46 11.11 6.27
C SER A 257 22.71 10.38 7.59
N LEU A 258 22.30 9.10 7.69
CA LEU A 258 22.71 8.22 8.81
C LEU A 258 24.23 8.02 8.85
N PHE A 259 24.90 8.29 7.73
CA PHE A 259 26.32 8.19 7.52
C PHE A 259 26.96 9.57 7.75
N ASN A 260 28.06 9.62 8.51
CA ASN A 260 28.95 10.77 8.46
C ASN A 260 29.51 10.90 7.02
N GLU A 261 29.94 12.09 6.61
CA GLU A 261 30.32 12.37 5.20
C GLU A 261 31.57 11.59 4.73
N GLU A 262 32.55 11.36 5.61
CA GLU A 262 33.81 10.68 5.24
C GLU A 262 33.65 9.20 4.79
N PRO A 263 32.87 8.34 5.50
CA PRO A 263 32.64 6.95 5.10
C PRO A 263 32.00 6.73 3.72
N MET A 264 31.45 7.77 3.08
CA MET A 264 30.73 7.63 1.80
C MET A 264 31.64 7.68 0.57
N LYS A 265 32.94 7.95 0.75
CA LYS A 265 33.89 8.12 -0.36
C LYS A 265 34.01 6.84 -1.20
N GLY A 266 33.60 6.94 -2.47
CA GLY A 266 33.66 5.83 -3.43
C GLY A 266 32.40 4.97 -3.53
N LYS A 267 31.33 5.29 -2.78
CA LYS A 267 30.02 4.66 -2.92
C LYS A 267 29.07 5.49 -3.77
N ARG A 268 28.17 4.79 -4.46
CA ARG A 268 27.09 5.44 -5.19
C ARG A 268 25.93 5.70 -4.25
N TYR A 269 25.42 6.92 -4.23
CA TYR A 269 24.32 7.30 -3.36
C TYR A 269 23.11 7.78 -4.15
N ILE A 270 21.97 7.16 -3.86
CA ILE A 270 20.71 7.40 -4.56
C ILE A 270 19.63 7.68 -3.53
N SER A 271 18.72 8.58 -3.84
CA SER A 271 17.55 8.82 -3.02
C SER A 271 16.28 8.75 -3.83
N TYR A 272 15.27 8.11 -3.23
CA TYR A 272 13.93 8.02 -3.81
C TYR A 272 12.95 8.95 -3.09
N TYR A 273 12.11 9.62 -3.87
CA TYR A 273 11.21 10.67 -3.37
C TYR A 273 9.76 10.39 -3.78
N ASN A 274 8.87 10.36 -2.78
CA ASN A 274 7.43 10.36 -2.99
C ASN A 274 6.90 11.77 -3.29
N TYR A 275 5.59 11.88 -3.53
CA TYR A 275 4.93 13.15 -3.82
C TYR A 275 5.02 14.13 -2.65
N GLU A 276 4.77 13.67 -1.42
CA GLU A 276 4.77 14.54 -0.23
C GLU A 276 6.15 15.14 0.06
N ALA A 277 7.20 14.33 -0.02
CA ALA A 277 8.58 14.80 0.10
C ALA A 277 8.91 15.78 -1.01
N SER A 278 8.50 15.49 -2.25
CA SER A 278 8.74 16.37 -3.39
C SER A 278 8.06 17.73 -3.23
N THR A 279 6.83 17.74 -2.69
CA THR A 279 6.05 18.96 -2.38
C THR A 279 6.73 19.81 -1.32
N LYS A 280 7.30 19.18 -0.30
CA LYS A 280 8.02 19.86 0.77
C LYS A 280 9.34 20.45 0.26
N ILE A 281 10.13 19.66 -0.49
CA ILE A 281 11.40 20.11 -1.08
C ILE A 281 11.18 21.29 -2.02
N GLU A 282 10.09 21.31 -2.79
CA GLU A 282 9.76 22.46 -3.65
C GLU A 282 9.81 23.79 -2.89
N LYS A 283 9.32 23.79 -1.64
CA LYS A 283 9.25 24.97 -0.77
C LYS A 283 10.57 25.32 -0.07
N GLU A 284 11.57 24.43 -0.09
CA GLU A 284 12.85 24.67 0.55
C GLU A 284 13.70 25.65 -0.27
N ILE A 285 14.41 26.56 0.40
CA ILE A 285 15.33 27.50 -0.27
C ILE A 285 16.57 26.75 -0.73
N ASP A 286 17.16 25.97 0.18
CA ASP A 286 18.36 25.19 -0.10
C ASP A 286 17.99 23.80 -0.63
N LYS A 287 18.50 23.50 -1.82
CA LYS A 287 18.37 22.20 -2.50
C LYS A 287 19.74 21.64 -2.87
N SER A 288 20.83 22.18 -2.31
CA SER A 288 22.21 21.78 -2.60
C SER A 288 22.50 20.32 -2.23
N PHE A 289 21.75 19.73 -1.30
CA PHE A 289 21.88 18.33 -0.94
C PHE A 289 21.69 17.35 -2.11
N PHE A 290 21.07 17.76 -3.22
CA PHE A 290 21.01 16.93 -4.44
C PHE A 290 22.40 16.71 -5.07
N GLU A 291 23.36 17.59 -4.83
CA GLU A 291 24.74 17.48 -5.32
C GLU A 291 25.49 16.30 -4.68
N HIS A 292 25.01 15.80 -3.54
CA HIS A 292 25.56 14.63 -2.86
C HIS A 292 25.07 13.30 -3.46
N LEU A 293 24.14 13.34 -4.42
CA LEU A 293 23.51 12.16 -4.98
C LEU A 293 24.03 11.90 -6.41
N ASP A 294 24.31 10.64 -6.71
CA ASP A 294 24.53 10.19 -8.08
C ASP A 294 23.22 10.24 -8.88
N PHE A 295 22.11 9.87 -8.23
CA PHE A 295 20.78 9.93 -8.82
C PHE A 295 19.69 10.28 -7.80
N SER A 296 18.74 11.07 -8.25
CA SER A 296 17.45 11.27 -7.60
C SER A 296 16.33 10.60 -8.38
N VAL A 297 15.58 9.71 -7.72
CA VAL A 297 14.49 8.97 -8.37
C VAL A 297 13.16 9.46 -7.81
N PHE A 298 12.31 10.02 -8.67
CA PHE A 298 11.04 10.60 -8.25
C PHE A 298 9.86 9.73 -8.65
N LYS A 299 8.84 9.65 -7.79
CA LYS A 299 7.56 9.01 -8.13
C LYS A 299 6.87 9.73 -9.30
N THR A 300 6.90 11.07 -9.29
CA THR A 300 6.38 11.95 -10.35
C THR A 300 7.34 13.11 -10.62
N ILE A 301 7.25 13.72 -11.80
CA ILE A 301 8.08 14.87 -12.21
C ILE A 301 7.14 16.06 -12.44
N ASP A 302 6.68 16.65 -11.34
CA ASP A 302 5.65 17.69 -11.34
C ASP A 302 6.26 19.09 -11.09
N TYR A 303 7.45 19.16 -10.47
CA TYR A 303 8.09 20.41 -10.04
C TYR A 303 9.29 20.82 -10.91
N ASP A 304 9.62 22.11 -10.90
CA ASP A 304 10.69 22.67 -11.75
C ASP A 304 12.08 22.19 -11.36
N TYR A 305 12.39 22.03 -10.07
CA TYR A 305 13.70 21.50 -9.66
C TYR A 305 13.90 20.06 -10.15
N GLN A 306 12.86 19.23 -10.15
CA GLN A 306 12.93 17.86 -10.66
C GLN A 306 13.24 17.87 -12.16
N ARG A 307 12.55 18.74 -12.93
CA ARG A 307 12.82 18.92 -14.36
C ARG A 307 14.25 19.38 -14.63
N LYS A 308 14.80 20.27 -13.79
CA LYS A 308 16.21 20.71 -13.88
C LYS A 308 17.18 19.54 -13.65
N LEU A 309 16.98 18.74 -12.61
CA LEU A 309 17.80 17.55 -12.33
C LEU A 309 17.72 16.51 -13.45
N VAL A 310 16.53 16.27 -14.00
CA VAL A 310 16.32 15.38 -15.15
C VAL A 310 17.11 15.86 -16.36
N LYS A 311 17.08 17.17 -16.67
CA LYS A 311 17.88 17.76 -17.76
C LYS A 311 19.39 17.62 -17.51
N GLN A 312 19.83 17.72 -16.26
CA GLN A 312 21.22 17.51 -15.85
C GLN A 312 21.64 16.03 -15.83
N SER A 313 20.72 15.11 -16.15
CA SER A 313 20.93 13.66 -16.07
C SER A 313 21.26 13.11 -14.68
N SER A 314 20.89 13.84 -13.62
CA SER A 314 21.04 13.41 -12.22
C SER A 314 19.72 12.96 -11.60
N ALA A 315 18.63 12.92 -12.39
CA ALA A 315 17.35 12.42 -11.92
C ALA A 315 16.54 11.68 -12.99
N ARG A 316 15.61 10.84 -12.53
CA ARG A 316 14.67 10.12 -13.38
C ARG A 316 13.33 9.84 -12.70
N LYS A 317 12.32 9.47 -13.49
CA LYS A 317 11.00 9.05 -12.98
C LYS A 317 10.94 7.53 -12.83
N ILE A 318 10.61 7.05 -11.63
CA ILE A 318 10.54 5.63 -11.29
C ILE A 318 9.66 4.79 -12.24
N PHE A 319 10.02 3.52 -12.47
CA PHE A 319 9.09 2.53 -13.00
C PHE A 319 8.03 2.19 -11.95
N SER A 320 6.78 2.53 -12.24
CA SER A 320 5.73 2.52 -11.23
C SER A 320 5.08 1.14 -11.02
N LEU A 321 4.88 0.78 -9.76
CA LEU A 321 4.04 -0.33 -9.29
C LEU A 321 2.55 0.07 -9.15
N ASP A 322 2.19 1.33 -9.42
CA ASP A 322 0.82 1.81 -9.32
C ASP A 322 -0.13 0.95 -10.19
N ASN A 323 -1.29 0.61 -9.64
CA ASN A 323 -2.30 -0.26 -10.24
C ASN A 323 -1.88 -1.73 -10.48
N LYS A 324 -0.72 -2.17 -9.95
CA LYS A 324 -0.26 -3.57 -10.06
C LYS A 324 -0.51 -4.40 -8.80
N LEU A 325 -0.96 -3.76 -7.72
CA LEU A 325 -1.38 -4.40 -6.46
C LEU A 325 -2.84 -4.85 -6.52
N PHE A 326 -3.28 -5.67 -5.57
CA PHE A 326 -4.69 -6.07 -5.46
C PHE A 326 -5.62 -4.86 -5.22
N LEU A 327 -5.22 -4.02 -4.26
CA LEU A 327 -5.86 -2.76 -3.86
C LEU A 327 -4.79 -1.82 -3.27
N GLY A 328 -5.05 -0.51 -3.30
CA GLY A 328 -4.23 0.52 -2.66
C GLY A 328 -3.03 0.99 -3.49
N GLN A 329 -2.37 2.03 -2.98
CA GLN A 329 -1.19 2.63 -3.61
C GLN A 329 0.11 2.09 -2.99
N PRO A 330 1.10 1.71 -3.81
CA PRO A 330 2.38 1.22 -3.31
C PRO A 330 3.12 2.27 -2.46
N ASN A 331 3.65 1.81 -1.33
CA ASN A 331 4.58 2.57 -0.51
C ASN A 331 5.96 2.62 -1.18
N MET A 332 6.82 3.52 -0.70
CA MET A 332 8.11 3.75 -1.36
C MET A 332 9.01 2.53 -1.39
N LEU A 333 9.02 1.69 -0.35
CA LEU A 333 9.82 0.46 -0.36
C LEU A 333 9.46 -0.46 -1.53
N GLN A 334 8.17 -0.75 -1.69
CA GLN A 334 7.66 -1.63 -2.75
C GLN A 334 7.94 -1.02 -4.14
N MET A 335 7.79 0.30 -4.26
CA MET A 335 8.14 1.05 -5.47
C MET A 335 9.63 0.93 -5.81
N ILE A 336 10.52 1.11 -4.82
CA ILE A 336 11.98 1.04 -4.99
C ILE A 336 12.38 -0.36 -5.44
N ILE A 337 11.95 -1.41 -4.73
CA ILE A 337 12.32 -2.79 -5.09
C ILE A 337 11.84 -3.11 -6.50
N TYR A 338 10.59 -2.76 -6.83
CA TYR A 338 10.04 -2.99 -8.17
C TYR A 338 10.84 -2.26 -9.25
N ASP A 339 11.19 -0.99 -9.05
CA ASP A 339 12.01 -0.21 -9.99
C ASP A 339 13.41 -0.82 -10.17
N LEU A 340 14.09 -1.17 -9.08
CA LEU A 340 15.43 -1.77 -9.13
C LEU A 340 15.44 -3.08 -9.93
N LEU A 341 14.40 -3.91 -9.79
CA LEU A 341 14.29 -5.18 -10.52
C LEU A 341 14.16 -5.00 -12.05
N HIS A 342 13.94 -3.78 -12.56
CA HIS A 342 14.04 -3.49 -14.00
C HIS A 342 15.48 -3.40 -14.49
N PHE A 343 16.45 -3.22 -13.58
CA PHE A 343 17.85 -2.91 -13.90
C PHE A 343 18.83 -4.03 -13.54
N ASN A 344 18.32 -5.24 -13.28
CA ASN A 344 19.11 -6.45 -13.01
C ASN A 344 20.23 -6.28 -11.94
N PRO A 345 19.88 -5.90 -10.70
CA PRO A 345 20.84 -5.82 -9.61
C PRO A 345 21.32 -7.22 -9.24
N LYS A 346 22.57 -7.31 -8.77
CA LYS A 346 23.15 -8.56 -8.26
C LYS A 346 22.45 -8.98 -6.97
N GLU A 347 22.25 -8.02 -6.07
CA GLU A 347 21.64 -8.23 -4.77
C GLU A 347 20.94 -6.93 -4.33
N ILE A 348 19.78 -7.08 -3.68
CA ILE A 348 19.13 -6.00 -2.96
C ILE A 348 18.99 -6.48 -1.52
N LYS A 349 19.43 -5.68 -0.54
CA LYS A 349 19.13 -5.90 0.88
C LYS A 349 18.47 -4.67 1.46
N ILE A 350 17.42 -4.89 2.24
CA ILE A 350 16.70 -3.85 2.96
C ILE A 350 17.14 -3.85 4.42
N PHE A 351 17.27 -2.66 4.99
CA PHE A 351 17.65 -2.44 6.39
C PHE A 351 16.65 -1.49 7.03
N ASN A 352 16.34 -1.67 8.32
CA ASN A 352 15.43 -0.82 9.08
C ASN A 352 14.04 -0.67 8.45
N PHE A 353 13.44 -1.80 8.06
CA PHE A 353 12.03 -1.87 7.66
C PHE A 353 11.29 -2.89 8.52
N ASN A 354 10.38 -2.42 9.35
CA ASN A 354 9.56 -3.25 10.23
C ASN A 354 8.15 -3.52 9.66
N PHE A 355 7.88 -3.10 8.42
CA PHE A 355 6.56 -3.19 7.77
C PHE A 355 5.40 -2.72 8.67
N PHE A 356 5.64 -1.64 9.42
CA PHE A 356 4.69 -1.05 10.37
C PHE A 356 4.36 -1.89 11.61
N LEU A 357 5.06 -3.00 11.88
CA LEU A 357 4.92 -3.76 13.14
C LEU A 357 5.74 -3.15 14.29
N SER A 358 5.50 -1.88 14.58
CA SER A 358 6.06 -1.17 15.74
C SER A 358 5.20 0.05 16.10
N HIS A 359 5.19 0.44 17.37
CA HIS A 359 4.63 1.74 17.78
C HIS A 359 5.52 2.91 17.34
N ASN A 360 6.83 2.69 17.22
CA ASN A 360 7.79 3.68 16.76
C ASN A 360 8.11 3.41 15.30
N LEU A 361 7.23 3.89 14.41
CA LEU A 361 7.30 3.65 12.97
C LEU A 361 8.57 4.21 12.33
N TYR A 362 9.03 5.36 12.82
CA TYR A 362 10.20 6.05 12.29
C TYR A 362 11.22 6.39 13.37
N ARG A 363 12.48 6.51 12.96
CA ARG A 363 13.54 7.07 13.79
C ARG A 363 13.40 8.58 13.95
N LYS A 364 13.91 9.12 15.06
CA LYS A 364 13.72 10.53 15.45
C LYS A 364 14.29 11.53 14.45
N ASP A 365 15.40 11.18 13.80
CA ASP A 365 16.09 11.99 12.78
C ASP A 365 15.45 11.84 11.39
N TYR A 366 14.45 10.97 11.22
CA TYR A 366 13.71 10.86 9.97
C TYR A 366 12.76 12.06 9.83
N LYS A 367 13.24 13.10 9.16
CA LYS A 367 12.53 14.37 8.97
C LYS A 367 11.31 14.22 8.05
N ILE A 368 10.19 13.79 8.62
CA ILE A 368 8.87 14.04 8.04
C ILE A 368 8.08 14.95 8.97
N GLU A 369 8.42 16.25 8.96
CA GLU A 369 7.65 17.28 9.65
C GLU A 369 6.18 17.26 9.20
N GLY A 370 5.25 17.32 10.15
CA GLY A 370 3.80 17.38 9.88
C GLY A 370 3.10 16.04 9.64
N THR A 371 3.77 14.91 9.84
CA THR A 371 3.16 13.56 9.79
C THR A 371 3.05 12.89 11.14
N GLU A 372 2.94 13.70 12.20
CA GLU A 372 2.71 13.21 13.56
C GLU A 372 1.59 12.16 13.54
N HIS A 373 2.03 10.90 13.66
CA HIS A 373 1.19 9.73 13.84
C HIS A 373 0.45 9.77 15.20
N ASP A 374 0.61 10.86 15.93
CA ASP A 374 -0.16 11.29 17.10
C ASP A 374 -1.68 11.23 16.84
N ASN A 375 -2.10 11.42 15.58
CA ASN A 375 -3.46 11.12 15.17
C ASN A 375 -3.58 9.72 14.56
N ARG A 376 -4.09 8.78 15.38
CA ARG A 376 -4.35 7.39 14.99
C ARG A 376 -5.21 7.26 13.73
N PHE A 377 -6.19 8.15 13.52
CA PHE A 377 -7.04 8.12 12.33
C PHE A 377 -6.25 8.45 11.05
N LYS A 378 -5.34 9.43 11.10
CA LYS A 378 -4.48 9.74 9.95
C LYS A 378 -3.58 8.56 9.59
N LEU A 379 -3.08 7.86 10.62
CA LEU A 379 -2.30 6.64 10.44
C LEU A 379 -3.14 5.53 9.78
N TRP A 380 -4.34 5.24 10.30
CA TRP A 380 -5.25 4.24 9.71
C TRP A 380 -5.65 4.58 8.28
N ASN A 381 -5.95 5.84 8.00
CA ASN A 381 -6.25 6.28 6.64
C ASN A 381 -5.04 6.07 5.72
N SER A 382 -3.82 6.37 6.19
CA SER A 382 -2.60 6.04 5.44
C SER A 382 -2.50 4.54 5.16
N PHE A 383 -2.79 3.69 6.17
CA PHE A 383 -2.82 2.23 5.97
C PHE A 383 -3.88 1.77 4.98
N ALA A 384 -5.04 2.43 4.93
CA ALA A 384 -6.12 2.11 4.00
C ALA A 384 -5.79 2.54 2.56
N ILE A 385 -5.28 3.77 2.38
CA ILE A 385 -4.84 4.32 1.08
C ILE A 385 -3.74 3.46 0.48
N HIS A 386 -2.75 3.10 1.28
CA HIS A 386 -1.66 2.26 0.84
C HIS A 386 -2.03 0.77 0.80
N ASN A 387 -3.13 0.40 1.46
CA ASN A 387 -3.56 -0.96 1.69
C ASN A 387 -2.40 -1.85 2.16
N ILE A 388 -2.12 -1.79 3.46
CA ILE A 388 -1.02 -2.52 4.11
C ILE A 388 -1.00 -4.02 3.79
N ILE A 389 -2.17 -4.62 3.54
CA ILE A 389 -2.32 -6.04 3.22
C ILE A 389 -1.68 -6.34 1.86
N SER A 390 -2.03 -5.55 0.84
CA SER A 390 -1.40 -5.64 -0.49
C SER A 390 0.09 -5.37 -0.45
N GLN A 391 0.54 -4.36 0.33
CA GLN A 391 1.96 -4.01 0.45
C GLN A 391 2.77 -5.18 1.02
N PHE A 392 2.26 -5.80 2.10
CA PHE A 392 2.91 -6.91 2.76
C PHE A 392 2.95 -8.15 1.87
N GLN A 393 1.81 -8.52 1.26
CA GLN A 393 1.75 -9.67 0.35
C GLN A 393 2.69 -9.53 -0.85
N PHE A 394 2.83 -8.32 -1.41
CA PHE A 394 3.79 -8.05 -2.47
C PHE A 394 5.23 -8.17 -1.98
N ALA A 395 5.57 -7.52 -0.87
CA ALA A 395 6.92 -7.57 -0.31
C ALA A 395 7.33 -9.00 0.08
N LYS A 396 6.45 -9.76 0.75
CA LYS A 396 6.66 -11.16 1.12
C LYS A 396 6.82 -12.06 -0.10
N ALA A 397 6.04 -11.84 -1.15
CA ALA A 397 6.18 -12.62 -2.38
C ALA A 397 7.56 -12.43 -3.04
N LEU A 398 8.04 -11.19 -3.13
CA LEU A 398 9.38 -10.94 -3.68
C LEU A 398 10.49 -11.50 -2.77
N TYR A 399 10.31 -11.43 -1.46
CA TYR A 399 11.25 -11.99 -0.47
C TYR A 399 11.37 -13.51 -0.60
N ASN A 400 10.23 -14.20 -0.58
CA ASN A 400 10.16 -15.66 -0.69
C ASN A 400 10.79 -16.18 -1.99
N ASN A 401 10.75 -15.40 -3.06
CA ASN A 401 11.36 -15.77 -4.34
C ASN A 401 12.83 -15.32 -4.47
N GLY A 402 13.47 -14.89 -3.38
CA GLY A 402 14.89 -14.54 -3.33
C GLY A 402 15.26 -13.29 -4.13
N LEU A 403 14.32 -12.36 -4.35
CA LEU A 403 14.57 -11.16 -5.15
C LEU A 403 15.25 -10.05 -4.34
N TYR A 404 15.11 -10.08 -3.03
CA TYR A 404 15.84 -9.22 -2.10
C TYR A 404 15.99 -9.93 -0.74
N LEU A 405 16.89 -9.41 0.08
CA LEU A 405 17.17 -9.83 1.44
C LEU A 405 16.67 -8.76 2.43
N ALA A 406 16.42 -9.16 3.67
CA ALA A 406 16.14 -8.23 4.76
C ALA A 406 17.18 -8.41 5.87
N ASP A 407 17.33 -7.40 6.72
CA ASP A 407 17.93 -7.55 8.04
C ASP A 407 17.04 -8.41 8.96
N ASP A 408 17.53 -8.70 10.17
CA ASP A 408 16.83 -9.63 11.07
C ASP A 408 15.43 -9.13 11.42
N ASP A 409 15.27 -7.82 11.66
CA ASP A 409 13.96 -7.22 11.96
C ASP A 409 12.99 -7.35 10.78
N GLY A 410 13.42 -6.98 9.57
CA GLY A 410 12.59 -7.11 8.37
C GLY A 410 12.27 -8.57 8.04
N LYS A 411 13.24 -9.48 8.24
CA LYS A 411 13.05 -10.92 8.05
C LYS A 411 12.01 -11.48 9.01
N ASN A 412 12.10 -11.16 10.30
CA ASN A 412 11.15 -11.63 11.31
C ASN A 412 9.70 -11.28 10.94
N VAL A 413 9.48 -10.11 10.34
CA VAL A 413 8.16 -9.69 9.87
C VAL A 413 7.77 -10.39 8.56
N LEU A 414 8.71 -10.51 7.60
CA LEU A 414 8.45 -11.15 6.31
C LEU A 414 8.26 -12.66 6.42
N ASP A 415 8.72 -13.30 7.49
CA ASP A 415 8.52 -14.72 7.76
C ASP A 415 7.08 -15.03 8.25
N LEU A 416 6.40 -14.05 8.88
CA LEU A 416 5.01 -14.20 9.32
C LEU A 416 4.06 -14.55 8.19
N ASP A 417 3.12 -15.46 8.43
CA ASP A 417 2.00 -15.63 7.51
C ASP A 417 1.09 -14.38 7.51
N ILE A 418 0.12 -14.34 6.58
CA ILE A 418 -0.74 -13.16 6.46
C ILE A 418 -1.66 -12.99 7.68
N ASP A 419 -2.14 -14.08 8.28
CA ASP A 419 -3.04 -14.02 9.42
C ASP A 419 -2.30 -13.53 10.67
N GLU A 420 -1.08 -14.00 10.88
CA GLU A 420 -0.15 -13.53 11.92
C GLU A 420 0.17 -12.05 11.73
N TYR A 421 0.51 -11.61 10.52
CA TYR A 421 0.78 -10.20 10.23
C TYR A 421 -0.44 -9.32 10.53
N ILE A 422 -1.64 -9.73 10.11
CA ILE A 422 -2.89 -8.98 10.38
C ILE A 422 -3.19 -8.96 11.87
N SER A 423 -3.01 -10.07 12.58
CA SER A 423 -3.19 -10.13 14.03
C SER A 423 -2.24 -9.18 14.77
N GLN A 424 -0.97 -9.09 14.34
CA GLN A 424 -0.02 -8.14 14.92
C GLN A 424 -0.37 -6.69 14.59
N MET A 425 -0.82 -6.40 13.37
CA MET A 425 -1.32 -5.06 12.98
C MET A 425 -2.50 -4.64 13.86
N GLU A 426 -3.47 -5.54 14.06
CA GLU A 426 -4.62 -5.32 14.95
C GLU A 426 -4.18 -5.09 16.39
N LYS A 427 -3.21 -5.87 16.89
CA LYS A 427 -2.70 -5.71 18.26
C LYS A 427 -1.99 -4.38 18.49
N ILE A 428 -1.17 -3.93 17.53
CA ILE A 428 -0.33 -2.73 17.67
C ILE A 428 -1.13 -1.47 17.36
N HIS A 429 -1.94 -1.51 16.30
CA HIS A 429 -2.60 -0.32 15.74
C HIS A 429 -4.12 -0.38 15.78
N GLY A 430 -4.72 -1.53 16.09
CA GLY A 430 -6.17 -1.71 16.05
C GLY A 430 -6.93 -0.89 17.08
N THR A 431 -8.24 -1.04 17.03
CA THR A 431 -9.22 -0.26 17.81
C THR A 431 -9.58 -0.91 19.13
#